data_AF-C7XMN0-F1
#
_entry.id   AF-C7XMN0-F1
#
_cell.length_a   1.000
_cell.length_b   1.000
_cell.length_c   1.000
_cell.angle_alpha   90.00
_cell.angle_beta   90.00
_cell.angle_gamma   90.00
#
_symmetry.space_group_name_H-M   'P 1'
#
loop_
_entity.id
_entity.type
_entity.pdbx_description
1 polymer ?
#
loop_
_entity_poly.entity_id
_entity_poly.type
_entity_poly.pdbx_seq_one_letter_code
_entity_poly.pdbx_strand_id
1 'polypeptide(L)'
;MKDFIKEIRDSTNKEKIIITQNGNELYFKNGKIDSKFFAITNGTTQESLYYGDVLRFNVPTAKGLKNELLELTVPIRKNGKPIFVINYGKGQKKIDFLKKEDLKTKFVSELLPSLNVDKLYETIEDYNDEDIYSLNEVKNFLCLLNPENFSNIDEYYQALKNTNYDLLLIEVSYNNIFFTEEQIEELKIKNNGGKRLVIAYLSIGEAEDYRFYWNKKWNKKKPNWIVKENENWEGNYIVKYWSPEWKNIIKEYQKKLDEIGVDGYLLDTVDTYQYFEENYKKILE
;
A
#
# COMPACT_ATOMS: atom_id res chain seq x y z
N MET A 1 9.61 2.10 -13.42
CA MET A 1 9.18 1.66 -12.07
C MET A 1 9.78 0.33 -11.63
N LYS A 2 9.72 -0.75 -12.43
CA LYS A 2 10.27 -2.08 -12.07
C LYS A 2 11.71 -2.04 -11.53
N ASP A 3 12.60 -1.33 -12.23
CA ASP A 3 14.01 -1.22 -11.81
C ASP A 3 14.16 -0.49 -10.48
N PHE A 4 13.31 0.51 -10.20
CA PHE A 4 13.36 1.22 -8.94
C PHE A 4 12.88 0.35 -7.77
N ILE A 5 11.79 -0.41 -7.95
CA ILE A 5 11.35 -1.41 -6.97
C ILE A 5 12.43 -2.47 -6.75
N LYS A 6 13.15 -2.86 -7.81
CA LYS A 6 14.30 -3.77 -7.69
C LYS A 6 15.43 -3.16 -6.85
N GLU A 7 15.76 -1.88 -7.07
CA GLU A 7 16.77 -1.18 -6.26
C GLU A 7 16.36 -1.15 -4.78
N ILE A 8 15.09 -0.86 -4.47
CA ILE A 8 14.54 -0.90 -3.10
C ILE A 8 14.66 -2.31 -2.50
N ARG A 9 14.37 -3.36 -3.26
CA ARG A 9 14.57 -4.76 -2.83
C ARG A 9 16.03 -5.06 -2.54
N ASP A 10 16.93 -4.65 -3.43
CA ASP A 10 18.35 -4.95 -3.31
C ASP A 10 19.02 -4.17 -2.16
N SER A 11 18.42 -3.06 -1.70
CA SER A 11 18.94 -2.21 -0.62
C SER A 11 18.47 -2.57 0.79
N THR A 12 17.69 -3.64 0.96
CA THR A 12 17.25 -4.12 2.28
C THR A 12 17.50 -5.61 2.51
N ASN A 13 17.22 -6.11 3.72
CA ASN A 13 17.26 -7.54 4.05
C ASN A 13 16.26 -8.32 3.18
N LYS A 14 16.66 -9.52 2.72
CA LYS A 14 15.83 -10.44 1.93
C LYS A 14 14.56 -10.88 2.68
N GLU A 15 14.56 -10.85 4.00
CA GLU A 15 13.40 -11.17 4.84
C GLU A 15 12.30 -10.10 4.76
N LYS A 16 12.64 -8.85 4.39
CA LYS A 16 11.64 -7.78 4.30
C LYS A 16 10.57 -8.11 3.26
N ILE A 17 9.34 -7.85 3.63
CA ILE A 17 8.19 -8.03 2.75
C ILE A 17 8.06 -6.82 1.82
N ILE A 18 7.83 -7.04 0.53
CA ILE A 18 7.46 -5.96 -0.41
C ILE A 18 6.07 -6.24 -0.96
N ILE A 19 5.16 -5.31 -0.69
CA ILE A 19 3.80 -5.28 -1.24
C ILE A 19 3.73 -4.05 -2.15
N THR A 20 3.29 -4.21 -3.39
CA THR A 20 2.97 -3.06 -4.26
C THR A 20 1.53 -2.64 -4.04
N GLN A 21 1.23 -1.35 -4.04
CA GLN A 21 -0.13 -0.83 -4.12
C GLN A 21 -0.43 -0.46 -5.57
N ASN A 22 -1.49 -1.07 -6.13
CA ASN A 22 -1.86 -0.97 -7.54
C ASN A 22 -0.71 -1.32 -8.50
N GLY A 23 -0.70 -0.73 -9.70
CA GLY A 23 0.33 -0.97 -10.73
C GLY A 23 0.50 -2.44 -11.13
N ASN A 24 -0.60 -3.22 -11.09
CA ASN A 24 -0.57 -4.67 -11.25
C ASN A 24 -0.14 -5.13 -12.65
N GLU A 25 -0.15 -4.25 -13.65
CA GLU A 25 0.41 -4.45 -14.98
C GLU A 25 1.92 -4.72 -14.94
N LEU A 26 2.64 -4.21 -13.93
CA LEU A 26 4.07 -4.46 -13.77
C LEU A 26 4.39 -5.94 -13.55
N TYR A 27 3.43 -6.75 -13.08
CA TYR A 27 3.62 -8.20 -12.98
C TYR A 27 3.66 -8.92 -14.32
N PHE A 28 3.43 -8.22 -15.42
CA PHE A 28 3.36 -8.80 -16.75
C PHE A 28 4.48 -8.28 -17.66
N LYS A 29 4.85 -9.15 -18.60
CA LYS A 29 5.70 -8.85 -19.75
C LYS A 29 5.20 -9.67 -20.93
N ASN A 30 4.80 -8.99 -22.01
CA ASN A 30 4.21 -9.63 -23.20
C ASN A 30 3.03 -10.55 -22.87
N GLY A 31 2.13 -10.09 -21.98
CA GLY A 31 0.92 -10.83 -21.58
C GLY A 31 1.15 -12.05 -20.69
N LYS A 32 2.38 -12.28 -20.21
CA LYS A 32 2.72 -13.37 -19.29
C LYS A 32 3.33 -12.81 -18.01
N ILE A 33 3.26 -13.60 -16.92
CA ILE A 33 3.92 -13.23 -15.67
C ILE A 33 5.42 -12.98 -15.91
N ASP A 34 5.87 -11.79 -15.53
CA ASP A 34 7.28 -11.41 -15.52
C ASP A 34 7.93 -12.03 -14.29
N SER A 35 8.52 -13.21 -14.46
CA SER A 35 9.12 -13.97 -13.35
C SER A 35 10.21 -13.19 -12.59
N LYS A 36 10.89 -12.24 -13.25
CA LYS A 36 11.91 -11.40 -12.60
C LYS A 36 11.28 -10.42 -11.63
N PHE A 37 10.22 -9.73 -12.05
CA PHE A 37 9.50 -8.80 -11.19
C PHE A 37 8.68 -9.52 -10.11
N PHE A 38 8.09 -10.66 -10.47
CA PHE A 38 7.33 -11.50 -9.55
C PHE A 38 8.18 -11.96 -8.36
N ALA A 39 9.45 -12.31 -8.59
CA ALA A 39 10.37 -12.80 -7.55
C ALA A 39 10.86 -11.74 -6.56
N ILE A 40 10.81 -10.44 -6.89
CA ILE A 40 11.33 -9.37 -6.02
C ILE A 40 10.27 -8.79 -5.08
N THR A 41 9.02 -9.21 -5.21
CA THR A 41 7.88 -8.73 -4.42
C THR A 41 7.17 -9.92 -3.76
N ASN A 42 6.49 -9.72 -2.63
CA ASN A 42 5.85 -10.78 -1.86
C ASN A 42 4.33 -10.77 -1.96
N GLY A 43 3.72 -9.60 -2.16
CA GLY A 43 2.26 -9.42 -2.33
C GLY A 43 1.95 -8.22 -3.23
N THR A 44 0.68 -8.00 -3.52
CA THR A 44 0.21 -6.74 -4.11
C THR A 44 -1.17 -6.40 -3.59
N THR A 45 -1.56 -5.14 -3.67
CA THR A 45 -2.92 -4.70 -3.40
C THR A 45 -3.64 -4.29 -4.69
N GLN A 46 -4.96 -4.20 -4.61
CA GLN A 46 -5.76 -3.56 -5.64
C GLN A 46 -6.82 -2.67 -4.99
N GLU A 47 -6.76 -1.40 -5.32
CA GLU A 47 -7.72 -0.37 -4.98
C GLU A 47 -8.31 0.18 -6.29
N SER A 48 -9.62 0.29 -6.51
CA SER A 48 -10.77 -0.22 -5.78
C SER A 48 -11.48 -1.27 -6.64
N LEU A 49 -11.29 -2.57 -6.37
CA LEU A 49 -11.70 -3.64 -7.31
C LEU A 49 -13.24 -3.77 -7.44
N TYR A 50 -13.97 -3.71 -6.33
CA TYR A 50 -15.42 -3.92 -6.34
C TYR A 50 -16.23 -2.68 -5.92
N TYR A 51 -15.74 -1.89 -4.97
CA TYR A 51 -16.39 -0.64 -4.51
C TYR A 51 -15.36 0.45 -4.22
N GLY A 52 -15.64 1.68 -4.63
CA GLY A 52 -14.71 2.83 -4.55
C GLY A 52 -14.44 3.53 -5.88
N ASP A 53 -15.24 3.25 -6.91
CA ASP A 53 -15.03 3.67 -8.29
C ASP A 53 -14.76 5.18 -8.45
N VAL A 54 -13.62 5.53 -9.06
CA VAL A 54 -13.20 6.92 -9.31
C VAL A 54 -13.22 7.75 -8.03
N LEU A 55 -12.65 7.22 -6.95
CA LEU A 55 -12.60 7.86 -5.63
C LEU A 55 -13.99 8.25 -5.10
N ARG A 56 -14.99 7.38 -5.29
CA ARG A 56 -16.34 7.58 -4.75
C ARG A 56 -16.73 6.51 -3.76
N PHE A 57 -17.02 6.94 -2.55
CA PHE A 57 -17.44 6.08 -1.45
C PHE A 57 -18.74 5.33 -1.80
N ASN A 58 -18.76 4.01 -1.55
CA ASN A 58 -19.93 3.16 -1.67
C ASN A 58 -20.46 2.97 -3.11
N VAL A 59 -19.68 3.38 -4.12
CA VAL A 59 -20.02 3.22 -5.54
C VAL A 59 -19.37 1.96 -6.12
N PRO A 60 -20.11 1.08 -6.81
CA PRO A 60 -19.55 -0.12 -7.42
C PRO A 60 -18.60 0.23 -8.58
N THR A 61 -17.48 -0.49 -8.67
CA THR A 61 -16.52 -0.39 -9.76
C THR A 61 -17.18 -0.73 -11.09
N ALA A 62 -16.97 0.12 -12.11
CA ALA A 62 -17.56 -0.07 -13.43
C ALA A 62 -17.22 -1.46 -13.98
N LYS A 63 -18.18 -2.12 -14.64
CA LYS A 63 -18.03 -3.52 -15.07
C LYS A 63 -16.80 -3.76 -15.96
N GLY A 64 -16.48 -2.83 -16.86
CA GLY A 64 -15.30 -2.89 -17.73
C GLY A 64 -14.01 -2.87 -16.91
N LEU A 65 -13.82 -1.81 -16.12
CA LEU A 65 -12.66 -1.65 -15.23
C LEU A 65 -12.49 -2.85 -14.29
N LYS A 66 -13.56 -3.29 -13.62
CA LYS A 66 -13.52 -4.47 -12.75
C LYS A 66 -12.99 -5.72 -13.49
N ASN A 67 -13.43 -5.94 -14.74
CA ASN A 67 -12.96 -7.09 -15.52
C ASN A 67 -11.47 -6.97 -15.83
N GLU A 68 -11.00 -5.78 -16.23
CA GLU A 68 -9.58 -5.51 -16.49
C GLU A 68 -8.73 -5.74 -15.24
N LEU A 69 -9.16 -5.23 -14.08
CA LEU A 69 -8.46 -5.43 -12.81
C LEU A 69 -8.44 -6.92 -12.40
N LEU A 70 -9.50 -7.69 -12.66
CA LEU A 70 -9.52 -9.14 -12.44
C LEU A 70 -8.58 -9.89 -13.41
N GLU A 71 -8.48 -9.45 -14.66
CA GLU A 71 -7.56 -10.01 -15.66
C GLU A 71 -6.08 -9.83 -15.25
N LEU A 72 -5.77 -8.78 -14.49
CA LEU A 72 -4.44 -8.57 -13.91
C LEU A 72 -4.24 -9.36 -12.61
N THR A 73 -5.18 -9.29 -11.67
CA THR A 73 -4.98 -9.80 -10.29
C THR A 73 -5.16 -11.31 -10.18
N VAL A 74 -6.07 -11.93 -10.94
CA VAL A 74 -6.31 -13.38 -10.85
C VAL A 74 -5.10 -14.20 -11.30
N PRO A 75 -4.42 -13.90 -12.42
CA PRO A 75 -3.20 -14.61 -12.79
C PRO A 75 -2.07 -14.47 -11.76
N ILE A 76 -1.91 -13.28 -11.15
CA ILE A 76 -0.93 -13.06 -10.09
C ILE A 76 -1.22 -13.99 -8.91
N ARG A 77 -2.49 -14.05 -8.46
CA ARG A 77 -2.88 -14.95 -7.36
C ARG A 77 -2.69 -16.43 -7.67
N LYS A 78 -3.08 -16.86 -8.88
CA LYS A 78 -2.92 -18.24 -9.34
C LYS A 78 -1.45 -18.70 -9.36
N ASN A 79 -0.50 -17.77 -9.51
CA ASN A 79 0.94 -18.06 -9.44
C ASN A 79 1.49 -18.01 -8.00
N GLY A 80 0.62 -17.90 -6.99
CA GLY A 80 0.98 -18.08 -5.57
C GLY A 80 1.18 -16.79 -4.78
N LYS A 81 0.94 -15.61 -5.38
CA LYS A 81 1.19 -14.32 -4.71
C LYS A 81 -0.09 -13.77 -4.06
N PRO A 82 -0.09 -13.45 -2.76
CA PRO A 82 -1.25 -12.86 -2.08
C PRO A 82 -1.70 -11.54 -2.74
N ILE A 83 -3.02 -11.37 -2.78
CA ILE A 83 -3.69 -10.15 -3.26
C ILE A 83 -4.56 -9.62 -2.13
N PHE A 84 -4.31 -8.38 -1.72
CA PHE A 84 -5.11 -7.67 -0.73
C PHE A 84 -5.99 -6.62 -1.42
N VAL A 85 -7.31 -6.75 -1.33
CA VAL A 85 -8.24 -5.90 -2.08
C VAL A 85 -8.84 -4.86 -1.15
N ILE A 86 -8.59 -3.59 -1.46
CA ILE A 86 -9.10 -2.46 -0.71
C ILE A 86 -10.38 -1.97 -1.42
N ASN A 87 -11.50 -1.95 -0.70
CA ASN A 87 -12.76 -1.43 -1.19
C ASN A 87 -13.28 -0.34 -0.27
N TYR A 88 -14.09 0.59 -0.80
CA TYR A 88 -14.68 1.68 -0.01
C TYR A 88 -16.20 1.63 -0.02
N GLY A 89 -16.79 1.51 1.16
CA GLY A 89 -18.24 1.53 1.28
C GLY A 89 -18.73 1.11 2.66
N LYS A 90 -20.03 0.79 2.73
CA LYS A 90 -20.67 0.32 3.96
C LYS A 90 -21.83 -0.63 3.69
N GLY A 91 -22.10 -1.46 4.69
CA GLY A 91 -23.32 -2.27 4.81
C GLY A 91 -23.12 -3.76 4.50
N GLN A 92 -23.86 -4.60 5.24
CA GLN A 92 -23.74 -6.05 5.23
C GLN A 92 -23.81 -6.69 3.83
N LYS A 93 -24.69 -6.19 2.95
CA LYS A 93 -24.81 -6.73 1.58
C LYS A 93 -23.51 -6.66 0.78
N LYS A 94 -22.66 -5.64 1.01
CA LYS A 94 -21.36 -5.52 0.34
C LYS A 94 -20.34 -6.45 0.97
N ILE A 95 -20.34 -6.55 2.30
CA ILE A 95 -19.52 -7.51 3.05
C ILE A 95 -19.81 -8.93 2.53
N ASP A 96 -21.08 -9.37 2.53
CA ASP A 96 -21.48 -10.69 2.05
C ASP A 96 -21.07 -10.94 0.58
N PHE A 97 -21.15 -9.89 -0.26
CA PHE A 97 -20.69 -9.95 -1.63
C PHE A 97 -19.18 -10.17 -1.72
N LEU A 98 -18.38 -9.40 -0.96
CA LEU A 98 -16.91 -9.54 -0.94
C LEU A 98 -16.49 -10.92 -0.47
N LYS A 99 -17.07 -11.45 0.62
CA LYS A 99 -16.83 -12.82 1.09
C LYS A 99 -17.05 -13.85 0.00
N LYS A 100 -18.16 -13.72 -0.75
CA LYS A 100 -18.49 -14.63 -1.86
C LYS A 100 -17.48 -14.54 -3.00
N GLU A 101 -16.95 -13.36 -3.31
CA GLU A 101 -15.93 -13.20 -4.34
C GLU A 101 -14.58 -13.75 -3.88
N ASP A 102 -14.17 -13.50 -2.63
CA ASP A 102 -12.92 -14.01 -2.06
C ASP A 102 -12.87 -15.54 -2.03
N LEU A 103 -14.01 -16.22 -1.79
CA LEU A 103 -14.10 -17.68 -1.92
C LEU A 103 -13.72 -18.19 -3.31
N LYS A 104 -13.99 -17.41 -4.37
CA LYS A 104 -13.68 -17.77 -5.77
C LYS A 104 -12.25 -17.41 -6.16
N THR A 105 -11.80 -16.22 -5.78
CA THR A 105 -10.52 -15.65 -6.22
C THR A 105 -9.35 -16.00 -5.30
N LYS A 106 -9.64 -16.36 -4.04
CA LYS A 106 -8.66 -16.51 -2.96
C LYS A 106 -7.89 -15.22 -2.69
N PHE A 107 -8.56 -14.09 -2.89
CA PHE A 107 -8.10 -12.78 -2.41
C PHE A 107 -8.46 -12.61 -0.93
N VAL A 108 -7.87 -11.61 -0.31
CA VAL A 108 -8.26 -11.12 1.02
C VAL A 108 -8.79 -9.72 0.81
N SER A 109 -10.09 -9.51 0.93
CA SER A 109 -10.72 -8.21 0.75
C SER A 109 -11.04 -7.53 2.07
N GLU A 110 -11.05 -6.21 2.08
CA GLU A 110 -11.60 -5.40 3.16
C GLU A 110 -12.51 -4.30 2.63
N LEU A 111 -13.42 -3.82 3.48
CA LEU A 111 -14.37 -2.74 3.17
C LEU A 111 -14.14 -1.54 4.09
N LEU A 112 -13.32 -0.61 3.63
CA LEU A 112 -12.95 0.59 4.35
C LEU A 112 -14.11 1.61 4.40
N PRO A 113 -14.27 2.32 5.52
CA PRO A 113 -15.36 3.27 5.74
C PRO A 113 -15.03 4.68 5.24
N SER A 114 -13.84 4.91 4.68
CA SER A 114 -13.36 6.22 4.25
C SER A 114 -12.32 6.10 3.15
N LEU A 115 -12.41 6.97 2.13
CA LEU A 115 -11.42 7.08 1.04
C LEU A 115 -10.08 7.63 1.52
N ASN A 116 -10.09 8.39 2.63
CA ASN A 116 -8.87 8.96 3.20
C ASN A 116 -8.04 7.93 3.97
N VAL A 117 -8.56 6.69 4.12
CA VAL A 117 -7.89 5.60 4.84
C VAL A 117 -7.48 6.04 6.25
N ASP A 118 -8.41 6.73 6.92
CA ASP A 118 -8.20 7.51 8.15
C ASP A 118 -8.98 6.98 9.36
N LYS A 119 -9.60 5.79 9.23
CA LYS A 119 -10.50 5.22 10.24
C LYS A 119 -10.25 3.74 10.42
N LEU A 120 -10.29 3.31 11.68
CA LEU A 120 -10.45 1.91 12.01
C LEU A 120 -11.79 1.37 11.49
N TYR A 121 -11.81 0.07 11.22
CA TYR A 121 -12.99 -0.66 10.78
C TYR A 121 -13.04 -2.04 11.45
N GLU A 122 -14.02 -2.85 11.11
CA GLU A 122 -14.05 -4.26 11.45
C GLU A 122 -13.77 -5.05 10.17
N THR A 123 -12.96 -6.10 10.28
CA THR A 123 -12.70 -7.02 9.16
C THR A 123 -14.00 -7.57 8.59
N ILE A 124 -14.04 -7.81 7.27
CA ILE A 124 -15.20 -8.45 6.67
C ILE A 124 -15.38 -9.89 7.18
N GLU A 125 -14.28 -10.62 7.42
CA GLU A 125 -14.29 -11.95 8.06
C GLU A 125 -14.05 -11.85 9.57
N ASP A 126 -14.23 -12.95 10.30
CA ASP A 126 -13.87 -12.99 11.71
C ASP A 126 -12.35 -12.81 11.90
N TYR A 127 -11.96 -12.24 13.05
CA TYR A 127 -10.56 -12.17 13.43
C TYR A 127 -9.96 -13.57 13.56
N ASN A 128 -8.67 -13.69 13.25
CA ASN A 128 -7.96 -14.95 13.19
C ASN A 128 -6.98 -15.05 14.37
N ASP A 129 -7.08 -16.14 15.15
CA ASP A 129 -6.28 -16.34 16.36
C ASP A 129 -4.91 -16.98 16.09
N GLU A 130 -4.65 -17.44 14.86
CA GLU A 130 -3.39 -18.07 14.49
C GLU A 130 -2.23 -17.06 14.43
N ASP A 131 -1.01 -17.54 14.70
CA ASP A 131 0.20 -16.78 14.43
C ASP A 131 0.44 -16.62 12.91
N ILE A 132 0.81 -15.42 12.48
CA ILE A 132 1.09 -15.11 11.08
C ILE A 132 2.59 -14.90 10.86
N TYR A 133 3.19 -15.71 9.99
CA TYR A 133 4.61 -15.67 9.66
C TYR A 133 4.87 -15.31 8.18
N SER A 134 3.84 -15.37 7.34
CA SER A 134 3.92 -15.03 5.93
C SER A 134 2.62 -14.45 5.37
N LEU A 135 2.72 -13.72 4.26
CA LEU A 135 1.55 -13.12 3.61
C LEU A 135 0.51 -14.15 3.11
N ASN A 136 0.87 -15.42 2.93
CA ASN A 136 -0.08 -16.44 2.49
C ASN A 136 -0.99 -16.95 3.63
N GLU A 137 -0.63 -16.67 4.88
CA GLU A 137 -1.41 -17.05 6.07
C GLU A 137 -2.42 -15.97 6.49
N VAL A 138 -2.25 -14.74 5.98
CA VAL A 138 -3.11 -13.59 6.27
C VAL A 138 -4.54 -13.84 5.79
N LYS A 139 -5.52 -13.67 6.69
CA LYS A 139 -6.96 -13.82 6.42
C LYS A 139 -7.75 -12.52 6.51
N ASN A 140 -7.19 -11.48 7.14
CA ASN A 140 -7.77 -10.14 7.25
C ASN A 140 -6.64 -9.10 7.37
N PHE A 141 -6.92 -7.83 7.12
CA PHE A 141 -5.89 -6.78 7.28
C PHE A 141 -6.50 -5.43 7.65
N LEU A 142 -5.68 -4.60 8.32
CA LEU A 142 -5.98 -3.19 8.52
C LEU A 142 -5.17 -2.36 7.52
N CYS A 143 -5.84 -1.50 6.76
CA CYS A 143 -5.21 -0.43 6.01
C CYS A 143 -5.57 0.91 6.64
N LEU A 144 -4.57 1.60 7.20
CA LEU A 144 -4.73 2.87 7.94
C LEU A 144 -3.51 3.76 7.66
N LEU A 145 -3.62 4.56 6.59
CA LEU A 145 -2.52 5.31 5.99
C LEU A 145 -2.56 6.80 6.35
N ASN A 146 -3.68 7.29 6.88
CA ASN A 146 -3.80 8.65 7.39
C ASN A 146 -4.17 8.63 8.90
N PRO A 147 -3.22 8.90 9.80
CA PRO A 147 -3.50 8.91 11.23
C PRO A 147 -4.04 10.26 11.75
N GLU A 148 -4.42 11.23 10.91
CA GLU A 148 -4.83 12.59 11.34
C GLU A 148 -6.03 12.64 12.29
N ASN A 149 -6.89 11.60 12.30
CA ASN A 149 -8.01 11.52 13.24
C ASN A 149 -7.57 11.18 14.68
N PHE A 150 -6.31 10.81 14.90
CA PHE A 150 -5.73 10.64 16.24
C PHE A 150 -5.11 11.95 16.72
N SER A 151 -5.07 12.17 18.03
CA SER A 151 -4.55 13.40 18.61
C SER A 151 -3.02 13.45 18.64
N ASN A 152 -2.37 12.27 18.70
CA ASN A 152 -0.92 12.11 18.76
C ASN A 152 -0.50 10.67 18.41
N ILE A 153 0.82 10.46 18.31
CA ILE A 153 1.42 9.16 17.98
C ILE A 153 1.08 8.06 18.99
N ASP A 154 0.95 8.39 20.29
CA ASP A 154 0.67 7.40 21.34
C ASP A 154 -0.77 6.91 21.26
N GLU A 155 -1.74 7.80 21.02
CA GLU A 155 -3.13 7.42 20.80
C GLU A 155 -3.26 6.52 19.57
N TYR A 156 -2.57 6.88 18.47
CA TYR A 156 -2.56 6.07 17.26
C TYR A 156 -1.95 4.68 17.51
N TYR A 157 -0.80 4.61 18.17
CA TYR A 157 -0.14 3.35 18.54
C TYR A 157 -1.03 2.47 19.43
N GLN A 158 -1.67 3.04 20.47
CA GLN A 158 -2.58 2.28 21.33
C GLN A 158 -3.79 1.76 20.56
N ALA A 159 -4.33 2.55 19.63
CA ALA A 159 -5.43 2.12 18.79
C ALA A 159 -5.05 0.91 17.92
N LEU A 160 -3.86 0.92 17.32
CA LEU A 160 -3.34 -0.21 16.54
C LEU A 160 -3.06 -1.44 17.41
N LYS A 161 -2.41 -1.25 18.57
CA LYS A 161 -2.04 -2.32 19.51
C LYS A 161 -3.25 -3.15 19.93
N ASN A 162 -4.39 -2.49 20.16
CA ASN A 162 -5.63 -3.10 20.64
C ASN A 162 -6.46 -3.81 19.54
N THR A 163 -5.88 -4.13 18.38
CA THR A 163 -6.56 -4.86 17.29
C THR A 163 -6.02 -6.28 17.10
N ASN A 164 -6.76 -7.13 16.37
CA ASN A 164 -6.42 -8.53 16.10
C ASN A 164 -6.21 -8.83 14.61
N TYR A 165 -5.87 -7.81 13.81
CA TYR A 165 -5.61 -8.01 12.39
C TYR A 165 -4.36 -8.86 12.13
N ASP A 166 -4.40 -9.74 11.13
CA ASP A 166 -3.25 -10.57 10.71
C ASP A 166 -2.13 -9.73 10.07
N LEU A 167 -2.49 -8.62 9.42
CA LEU A 167 -1.60 -7.73 8.69
C LEU A 167 -1.99 -6.28 8.96
N LEU A 168 -1.01 -5.46 9.33
CA LEU A 168 -1.14 -4.00 9.41
C LEU A 168 -0.42 -3.38 8.20
N LEU A 169 -1.19 -2.67 7.36
CA LEU A 169 -0.70 -1.77 6.32
C LEU A 169 -0.89 -0.34 6.83
N ILE A 170 0.18 0.26 7.36
CA ILE A 170 0.03 1.47 8.18
C ILE A 170 1.03 2.56 7.83
N GLU A 171 0.60 3.80 8.05
CA GLU A 171 1.52 4.89 8.31
C GLU A 171 2.26 4.64 9.63
N VAL A 172 3.58 4.87 9.67
CA VAL A 172 4.41 4.60 10.87
C VAL A 172 4.86 5.88 11.58
N SER A 173 4.33 7.02 11.16
CA SER A 173 4.62 8.33 11.73
C SER A 173 3.38 9.21 11.85
N TYR A 174 3.38 10.10 12.83
CA TYR A 174 2.34 11.10 13.03
C TYR A 174 3.04 12.43 13.28
N ASN A 175 2.74 13.47 12.48
CA ASN A 175 3.42 14.77 12.55
C ASN A 175 4.96 14.66 12.55
N ASN A 176 5.51 13.79 11.69
CA ASN A 176 6.94 13.48 11.58
C ASN A 176 7.60 12.83 12.81
N ILE A 177 6.81 12.41 13.80
CA ILE A 177 7.26 11.56 14.90
C ILE A 177 7.00 10.11 14.49
N PHE A 178 8.06 9.30 14.42
CA PHE A 178 7.98 7.89 14.07
C PHE A 178 7.69 7.03 15.31
N PHE A 179 7.06 5.87 15.10
CA PHE A 179 7.11 4.80 16.09
C PHE A 179 8.55 4.41 16.41
N THR A 180 8.76 3.98 17.64
CA THR A 180 10.04 3.39 18.09
C THR A 180 10.12 1.92 17.71
N GLU A 181 11.33 1.35 17.75
CA GLU A 181 11.56 -0.09 17.56
C GLU A 181 10.71 -0.93 18.53
N GLU A 182 10.66 -0.54 19.81
CA GLU A 182 9.84 -1.21 20.84
C GLU A 182 8.34 -1.17 20.48
N GLN A 183 7.83 -0.02 20.04
CA GLN A 183 6.43 0.08 19.61
C GLN A 183 6.13 -0.81 18.40
N ILE A 184 7.02 -0.88 17.41
CA ILE A 184 6.83 -1.75 16.25
C ILE A 184 6.87 -3.23 16.66
N GLU A 185 7.80 -3.64 17.52
CA GLU A 185 7.86 -5.03 18.01
C GLU A 185 6.59 -5.42 18.77
N GLU A 186 6.03 -4.52 19.58
CA GLU A 186 4.75 -4.76 20.23
C GLU A 186 3.57 -4.78 19.25
N LEU A 187 3.61 -3.96 18.19
CA LEU A 187 2.60 -4.00 17.12
C LEU A 187 2.66 -5.30 16.30
N LYS A 188 3.75 -6.08 16.34
CA LYS A 188 3.78 -7.42 15.73
C LYS A 188 3.02 -8.47 16.55
N ILE A 189 2.53 -8.10 17.74
CA ILE A 189 1.68 -8.94 18.59
C ILE A 189 0.25 -8.39 18.53
N LYS A 190 -0.70 -9.25 18.18
CA LYS A 190 -2.15 -8.99 18.22
C LYS A 190 -2.59 -8.78 19.66
N ASN A 191 -3.74 -8.13 19.85
CA ASN A 191 -4.31 -7.95 21.18
C ASN A 191 -4.62 -9.28 21.90
N ASN A 192 -4.90 -10.36 21.16
CA ASN A 192 -5.09 -11.72 21.70
C ASN A 192 -3.76 -12.48 21.97
N GLY A 193 -2.60 -11.89 21.69
CA GLY A 193 -1.28 -12.47 21.90
C GLY A 193 -0.69 -13.22 20.70
N GLY A 194 -1.46 -13.43 19.61
CA GLY A 194 -0.95 -14.06 18.40
C GLY A 194 -0.04 -13.13 17.58
N LYS A 195 0.80 -13.66 16.70
CA LYS A 195 1.66 -12.86 15.83
C LYS A 195 0.94 -12.30 14.61
N ARG A 196 1.33 -11.09 14.20
CA ARG A 196 0.89 -10.40 12.96
C ARG A 196 2.08 -9.72 12.28
N LEU A 197 1.87 -9.32 11.04
CA LEU A 197 2.87 -8.60 10.23
C LEU A 197 2.59 -7.09 10.23
N VAL A 198 3.65 -6.28 10.34
CA VAL A 198 3.59 -4.81 10.29
C VAL A 198 4.33 -4.29 9.07
N ILE A 199 3.59 -3.69 8.14
CA ILE A 199 4.10 -3.19 6.86
C ILE A 199 3.93 -1.68 6.81
N ALA A 200 5.04 -0.96 6.61
CA ALA A 200 5.06 0.49 6.52
C ALA A 200 4.64 1.00 5.15
N TYR A 201 3.79 2.02 5.13
CA TYR A 201 3.52 2.82 3.94
C TYR A 201 4.77 3.53 3.44
N LEU A 202 5.00 3.48 2.13
CA LEU A 202 6.09 4.18 1.46
C LEU A 202 5.69 4.56 0.02
N SER A 203 5.34 5.83 -0.20
CA SER A 203 5.13 6.36 -1.55
C SER A 203 6.45 6.46 -2.31
N ILE A 204 6.53 5.86 -3.52
CA ILE A 204 7.77 5.83 -4.32
C ILE A 204 7.65 6.55 -5.67
N GLY A 205 6.44 6.81 -6.14
CA GLY A 205 6.14 7.61 -7.33
C GLY A 205 5.84 9.08 -7.04
N GLU A 206 5.54 9.43 -5.79
CA GLU A 206 5.17 10.79 -5.38
C GLU A 206 5.93 11.24 -4.13
N ALA A 207 6.24 12.54 -4.07
CA ALA A 207 6.77 13.21 -2.89
C ALA A 207 5.64 13.90 -2.14
N GLU A 208 5.64 13.81 -0.82
CA GLU A 208 4.60 14.32 0.07
C GLU A 208 5.17 15.47 0.91
N ASP A 209 4.54 16.64 0.89
CA ASP A 209 5.11 17.85 1.51
C ASP A 209 5.02 17.92 3.03
N TYR A 210 4.24 17.03 3.62
CA TYR A 210 4.13 16.82 5.06
C TYR A 210 5.20 15.88 5.63
N ARG A 211 6.00 15.21 4.78
CA ARG A 211 7.04 14.26 5.21
C ARG A 211 8.30 14.93 5.70
N PHE A 212 9.04 14.22 6.55
CA PHE A 212 10.28 14.68 7.17
C PHE A 212 11.37 15.05 6.15
N TYR A 213 11.35 14.42 4.96
CA TYR A 213 12.32 14.69 3.90
C TYR A 213 12.00 15.97 3.11
N TRP A 214 10.79 16.52 3.24
CA TRP A 214 10.38 17.67 2.47
C TRP A 214 11.17 18.92 2.87
N ASN A 215 11.91 19.48 1.91
CA ASN A 215 12.65 20.70 2.16
C ASN A 215 11.73 21.91 1.94
N LYS A 216 11.51 22.73 2.99
CA LYS A 216 10.67 23.95 2.92
C LYS A 216 11.05 24.92 1.78
N LYS A 217 12.29 24.87 1.26
CA LYS A 217 12.70 25.65 0.07
C LYS A 217 11.94 25.23 -1.20
N TRP A 218 11.48 23.99 -1.29
CA TRP A 218 10.73 23.45 -2.44
C TRP A 218 9.36 24.12 -2.62
N ASN A 219 8.77 24.69 -1.56
CA ASN A 219 7.53 25.48 -1.64
C ASN A 219 7.68 26.73 -2.52
N LYS A 220 8.89 27.30 -2.59
CA LYS A 220 9.20 28.45 -3.44
C LYS A 220 9.69 28.02 -4.83
N LYS A 221 10.52 26.98 -4.87
CA LYS A 221 11.09 26.45 -6.11
C LYS A 221 11.27 24.95 -5.99
N LYS A 222 10.38 24.21 -6.63
CA LYS A 222 10.43 22.75 -6.72
C LYS A 222 11.71 22.29 -7.46
N PRO A 223 12.38 21.23 -7.01
CA PRO A 223 13.43 20.57 -7.78
C PRO A 223 12.91 20.09 -9.13
N ASN A 224 13.78 19.98 -10.14
CA ASN A 224 13.38 19.57 -11.49
C ASN A 224 12.83 18.14 -11.59
N TRP A 225 13.00 17.33 -10.54
CA TRP A 225 12.44 15.98 -10.43
C TRP A 225 11.04 15.96 -9.81
N ILE A 226 10.56 17.05 -9.20
CA ILE A 226 9.15 17.21 -8.83
C ILE A 226 8.41 17.80 -10.03
N VAL A 227 7.39 17.10 -10.52
CA VAL A 227 6.70 17.43 -11.77
C VAL A 227 5.52 18.35 -11.51
N LYS A 228 4.50 17.86 -10.80
CA LYS A 228 3.29 18.61 -10.47
C LYS A 228 2.62 18.02 -9.23
N GLU A 229 1.73 18.79 -8.63
CA GLU A 229 0.87 18.29 -7.56
C GLU A 229 -0.17 17.32 -8.12
N ASN A 230 -0.52 16.31 -7.33
CA ASN A 230 -1.59 15.38 -7.62
C ASN A 230 -2.93 16.06 -7.30
N GLU A 231 -3.78 16.17 -8.31
CA GLU A 231 -5.06 16.90 -8.19
C GLU A 231 -6.07 16.19 -7.26
N ASN A 232 -5.88 14.89 -7.01
CA ASN A 232 -6.74 14.11 -6.12
C ASN A 232 -6.23 14.09 -4.68
N TRP A 233 -4.96 14.41 -4.45
CA TRP A 233 -4.28 14.25 -3.17
C TRP A 233 -3.42 15.47 -2.89
N GLU A 234 -4.01 16.45 -2.20
CA GLU A 234 -3.32 17.70 -1.80
C GLU A 234 -2.00 17.39 -1.08
N GLY A 235 -0.95 18.16 -1.38
CA GLY A 235 0.38 17.98 -0.79
C GLY A 235 1.17 16.78 -1.33
N ASN A 236 0.61 15.98 -2.24
CA ASN A 236 1.31 14.90 -2.93
C ASN A 236 1.74 15.37 -4.32
N TYR A 237 2.96 15.06 -4.74
CA TYR A 237 3.55 15.56 -5.97
C TYR A 237 4.18 14.44 -6.78
N ILE A 238 3.73 14.27 -8.03
CA ILE A 238 4.33 13.35 -8.99
C ILE A 238 5.82 13.66 -9.15
N VAL A 239 6.66 12.63 -9.01
CA VAL A 239 8.10 12.75 -9.19
C VAL A 239 8.60 11.97 -10.40
N LYS A 240 9.71 12.42 -10.98
CA LYS A 240 10.54 11.60 -11.86
C LYS A 240 11.20 10.54 -11.00
N TYR A 241 10.50 9.44 -10.73
CA TYR A 241 10.92 8.39 -9.79
C TYR A 241 12.28 7.74 -10.14
N TRP A 242 12.79 7.94 -11.36
CA TRP A 242 14.12 7.50 -11.78
C TRP A 242 15.25 8.48 -11.42
N SER A 243 14.95 9.69 -10.93
CA SER A 243 15.92 10.72 -10.53
C SER A 243 16.81 10.20 -9.38
N PRO A 244 18.14 10.32 -9.49
CA PRO A 244 19.07 9.94 -8.41
C PRO A 244 18.75 10.62 -7.08
N GLU A 245 18.34 11.89 -7.10
CA GLU A 245 17.98 12.67 -5.91
C GLU A 245 16.77 12.08 -5.19
N TRP A 246 15.72 11.72 -5.94
CA TRP A 246 14.54 11.07 -5.38
C TRP A 246 14.86 9.67 -4.83
N LYS A 247 15.61 8.87 -5.60
CA LYS A 247 16.05 7.55 -5.15
C LYS A 247 16.84 7.61 -3.85
N ASN A 248 17.67 8.64 -3.67
CA ASN A 248 18.40 8.84 -2.43
C ASN A 248 17.47 9.18 -1.25
N ILE A 249 16.44 10.00 -1.46
CA ILE A 249 15.42 10.28 -0.43
C ILE A 249 14.73 8.98 0.00
N ILE A 250 14.29 8.15 -0.96
CA ILE A 250 13.64 6.87 -0.66
C ILE A 250 14.58 5.91 0.05
N LYS A 251 15.88 5.88 -0.31
CA LYS A 251 16.88 5.06 0.39
C LYS A 251 17.05 5.48 1.86
N GLU A 252 17.12 6.78 2.15
CA GLU A 252 17.20 7.29 3.52
C GLU A 252 15.90 7.02 4.29
N TYR A 253 14.73 7.12 3.64
CA TYR A 253 13.46 6.76 4.26
C TYR A 253 13.42 5.26 4.57
N GLN A 254 13.76 4.40 3.62
CA GLN A 254 13.85 2.96 3.82
C GLN A 254 14.75 2.61 5.01
N LYS A 255 15.91 3.25 5.15
CA LYS A 255 16.81 3.04 6.29
C LYS A 255 16.13 3.35 7.62
N LYS A 256 15.36 4.45 7.72
CA LYS A 256 14.58 4.77 8.92
C LYS A 256 13.54 3.70 9.24
N LEU A 257 12.85 3.17 8.22
CA LEU A 257 11.89 2.08 8.38
C LEU A 257 12.58 0.79 8.87
N ASP A 258 13.78 0.52 8.37
CA ASP A 258 14.58 -0.62 8.81
C ASP A 258 15.06 -0.47 10.26
N GLU A 259 15.46 0.74 10.67
CA GLU A 259 15.88 1.06 12.05
C GLU A 259 14.76 0.86 13.08
N ILE A 260 13.49 1.10 12.71
CA ILE A 260 12.35 0.85 13.61
C ILE A 260 11.80 -0.58 13.49
N GLY A 261 12.37 -1.42 12.64
CA GLY A 261 12.12 -2.87 12.66
C GLY A 261 10.85 -3.36 11.96
N VAL A 262 10.20 -2.59 11.07
CA VAL A 262 8.98 -3.07 10.36
C VAL A 262 9.23 -4.34 9.54
N ASP A 263 8.23 -5.20 9.33
CA ASP A 263 8.41 -6.44 8.57
C ASP A 263 8.55 -6.21 7.07
N GLY A 264 8.17 -5.04 6.58
CA GLY A 264 8.28 -4.71 5.16
C GLY A 264 7.64 -3.39 4.78
N TYR A 265 7.44 -3.19 3.48
CA TYR A 265 6.91 -1.94 2.92
C TYR A 265 5.73 -2.20 1.97
N LEU A 266 4.75 -1.31 2.06
CA LEU A 266 3.70 -1.10 1.07
C LEU A 266 4.20 0.02 0.16
N LEU A 267 4.70 -0.36 -1.01
CA LEU A 267 5.17 0.58 -2.02
C LEU A 267 3.95 1.15 -2.74
N ASP A 268 3.64 2.41 -2.47
CA ASP A 268 2.52 3.13 -3.08
C ASP A 268 2.98 4.04 -4.21
N THR A 269 2.00 4.56 -4.96
CA THR A 269 2.17 5.38 -6.17
C THR A 269 3.03 4.67 -7.22
N VAL A 270 2.94 3.34 -7.23
CA VAL A 270 3.63 2.48 -8.20
C VAL A 270 3.18 2.81 -9.60
N ASP A 271 1.87 3.04 -9.79
CA ASP A 271 1.20 3.38 -11.04
C ASP A 271 1.54 4.77 -11.61
N THR A 272 2.30 5.62 -10.89
CA THR A 272 2.82 6.89 -11.44
C THR A 272 3.64 6.69 -12.73
N TYR A 273 4.16 5.49 -13.02
CA TYR A 273 4.79 5.20 -14.31
C TYR A 273 3.85 5.44 -15.50
N GLN A 274 2.54 5.20 -15.33
CA GLN A 274 1.54 5.38 -16.38
C GLN A 274 1.47 6.83 -16.83
N TYR A 275 1.56 7.79 -15.89
CA TYR A 275 1.63 9.23 -16.21
C TYR A 275 2.75 9.54 -17.20
N PHE A 276 3.93 8.94 -17.03
CA PHE A 276 5.07 9.21 -17.92
C PHE A 276 4.99 8.44 -19.25
N GLU A 277 4.48 7.20 -19.24
CA GLU A 277 4.30 6.42 -20.47
C GLU A 277 3.21 6.99 -21.38
N GLU A 278 2.09 7.44 -20.80
CA GLU A 278 1.00 8.09 -21.54
C GLU A 278 1.43 9.44 -22.12
N ASN A 279 2.12 10.27 -21.32
CA ASN A 279 2.64 11.55 -21.82
C ASN A 279 3.72 11.35 -22.88
N TYR A 280 4.53 10.29 -22.79
CA TYR A 280 5.48 9.94 -23.84
C TYR A 280 4.77 9.58 -25.15
N LYS A 281 3.68 8.80 -25.10
CA LYS A 281 2.86 8.48 -26.29
C LYS A 281 2.27 9.73 -26.93
N LYS A 282 1.71 10.66 -26.12
CA LYS A 282 1.16 11.94 -26.60
C LYS A 282 2.18 12.85 -27.28
N ILE A 283 3.48 12.72 -26.97
CA ILE A 283 4.56 13.50 -27.63
C ILE A 283 4.92 12.90 -29.00
N LEU A 284 4.67 11.61 -29.22
CA LEU A 284 4.98 10.90 -30.47
C LEU A 284 3.84 10.96 -31.49
N GLU A 285 2.63 11.34 -31.08
CA GLU A 285 1.47 11.64 -31.93
C GLU A 285 1.48 13.09 -32.41
#